data_AF-A0A1D8AF67-F1
#
_entry.id   AF-A0A1D8AF67-F1
#
_cell.length_a   1.000
_cell.length_b   1.000
_cell.length_c   1.000
_cell.angle_alpha   90.00
_cell.angle_beta   90.00
_cell.angle_gamma   90.00
#
_symmetry.space_group_name_H-M   'P 1'
#
loop_
_entity.id
_entity.type
_entity.pdbx_description
1 polymer ?
#
loop_
_entity_poly.entity_id
_entity_poly.type
_entity_poly.pdbx_seq_one_letter_code
_entity_poly.pdbx_strand_id
1 'polypeptide(L)'
;MMFLIASNEAAEIKPYRGKPRNVTTVEMQPTKITQRRGRTVKFTGTVIAKGEFPTRQGFEIRMEVHQTEGGAYVAVTTTDAETRAVVIEPADPKDMQCAVMEAFDWHDRAKTMPRDQLKWKFVRTVD
;
A
#
# COMPACT_ATOMS: atom_id res chain seq x y z
N MET A 1 -32.83 -38.89 -47.01
CA MET A 1 -32.41 -39.25 -45.63
C MET A 1 -31.83 -37.99 -45.02
N MET A 2 -32.63 -37.31 -44.17
CA MET A 2 -32.38 -35.94 -43.70
C MET A 2 -32.16 -36.01 -42.20
N PHE A 3 -30.96 -35.65 -41.73
CA PHE A 3 -30.63 -35.66 -40.30
C PHE A 3 -31.11 -34.34 -39.67
N LEU A 4 -32.01 -34.43 -38.69
CA LEU A 4 -32.35 -33.33 -37.79
C LEU A 4 -31.15 -33.02 -36.89
N ILE A 5 -30.65 -31.79 -36.95
CA ILE A 5 -29.70 -31.27 -35.96
C ILE A 5 -30.54 -30.70 -34.82
N ALA A 6 -30.40 -31.29 -33.64
CA ALA A 6 -31.05 -30.84 -32.41
C ALA A 6 -30.57 -29.44 -32.05
N SER A 7 -31.54 -28.56 -31.78
CA SER A 7 -31.36 -27.19 -31.30
C SER A 7 -30.57 -27.19 -29.98
N ASN A 8 -29.41 -26.55 -29.99
CA ASN A 8 -28.63 -26.29 -28.78
C ASN A 8 -29.27 -25.06 -28.10
N GLU A 9 -29.90 -25.26 -26.94
CA GLU A 9 -30.47 -24.18 -26.13
C GLU A 9 -29.38 -23.15 -25.81
N ALA A 10 -29.63 -21.90 -26.21
CA ALA A 10 -28.81 -20.77 -25.84
C ALA A 10 -28.90 -20.59 -24.31
N ALA A 11 -27.83 -20.93 -23.60
CA ALA A 11 -27.69 -20.63 -22.19
C ALA A 11 -27.77 -19.10 -21.99
N GLU A 12 -28.84 -18.66 -21.36
CA GLU A 12 -29.11 -17.27 -21.03
C GLU A 12 -28.00 -16.74 -20.10
N ILE A 13 -27.10 -15.90 -20.63
CA ILE A 13 -26.06 -15.24 -19.85
C ILE A 13 -26.76 -14.21 -18.95
N LYS A 14 -27.04 -14.60 -17.70
CA LYS A 14 -27.52 -13.67 -16.69
C LYS A 14 -26.45 -12.61 -16.45
N PRO A 15 -26.75 -11.30 -16.59
CA PRO A 15 -25.77 -10.26 -16.28
C PRO A 15 -25.39 -10.39 -14.81
N TYR A 16 -24.08 -10.52 -14.56
CA TYR A 16 -23.54 -10.57 -13.21
C TYR A 16 -23.91 -9.25 -12.51
N ARG A 17 -24.92 -9.27 -11.63
CA ARG A 17 -25.21 -8.17 -10.67
C ARG A 17 -24.14 -8.19 -9.58
N GLY A 18 -22.88 -8.04 -9.96
CA GLY A 18 -21.84 -7.66 -9.03
C GLY A 18 -22.14 -6.22 -8.60
N LYS A 19 -22.26 -5.98 -7.28
CA LYS A 19 -22.26 -4.62 -6.74
C LYS A 19 -21.08 -3.86 -7.35
N PRO A 20 -21.23 -2.59 -7.76
CA PRO A 20 -20.08 -1.83 -8.25
C PRO A 20 -19.00 -1.93 -7.17
N ARG A 21 -17.84 -2.52 -7.53
CA ARG A 21 -16.65 -2.36 -6.70
C ARG A 21 -16.49 -0.87 -6.55
N ASN A 22 -16.51 -0.38 -5.31
CA ASN A 22 -16.16 0.99 -5.00
C ASN A 22 -14.81 1.24 -5.68
N VAL A 23 -14.82 1.96 -6.80
CA VAL A 23 -13.62 2.55 -7.35
C VAL A 23 -13.37 3.70 -6.38
N THR A 24 -12.64 3.42 -5.31
CA THR A 24 -12.15 4.47 -4.42
C THR A 24 -11.21 5.29 -5.28
N THR A 25 -11.71 6.40 -5.83
CA THR A 25 -10.88 7.41 -6.47
C THR A 25 -9.93 7.89 -5.37
N VAL A 26 -8.71 7.37 -5.40
CA VAL A 26 -7.73 7.67 -4.37
C VAL A 26 -7.27 9.10 -4.63
N GLU A 27 -7.77 10.04 -3.83
CA GLU A 27 -7.46 11.46 -3.99
C GLU A 27 -5.98 11.68 -3.66
N MET A 28 -5.24 12.18 -4.65
CA MET A 28 -3.84 12.54 -4.52
C MET A 28 -3.74 13.97 -3.99
N GLN A 29 -2.98 14.17 -2.92
CA GLN A 29 -2.85 15.47 -2.27
C GLN A 29 -1.37 15.92 -2.18
N PRO A 30 -1.08 17.21 -2.39
CA PRO A 30 0.25 17.76 -2.12
C PRO A 30 0.61 17.58 -0.64
N THR A 31 1.73 16.90 -0.39
CA THR A 31 2.23 16.57 0.94
C THR A 31 3.63 17.13 1.13
N LYS A 32 3.87 17.72 2.31
CA LYS A 32 5.17 18.24 2.73
C LYS A 32 5.57 17.62 4.06
N ILE A 33 6.66 16.87 4.07
CA ILE A 33 7.20 16.23 5.28
C ILE A 33 8.50 16.92 5.65
N THR A 34 8.49 17.58 6.81
CA THR A 34 9.68 18.23 7.36
C THR A 34 10.34 17.27 8.33
N GLN A 35 11.60 16.91 8.05
CA GLN A 35 12.38 16.03 8.90
C GLN A 35 13.23 16.86 9.85
N ARG A 36 13.43 16.38 11.08
CA ARG A 36 14.37 17.03 12.01
C ARG A 36 15.80 16.91 11.50
N ARG A 37 16.12 15.77 10.90
CA ARG A 37 17.42 15.47 10.28
C ARG A 37 17.17 15.17 8.80
N GLY A 38 17.85 15.90 7.92
CA GLY A 38 17.77 15.70 6.46
C GLY A 38 16.88 16.71 5.73
N ARG A 39 16.60 16.41 4.46
CA ARG A 39 15.87 17.32 3.57
C ARG A 39 14.35 17.21 3.80
N THR A 40 13.67 18.33 3.62
CA THR A 40 12.20 18.33 3.52
C THR A 40 11.80 17.59 2.25
N VAL A 41 10.88 16.64 2.37
CA VAL A 41 10.32 15.89 1.23
C VAL A 41 9.01 16.54 0.82
N LYS A 42 8.84 16.84 -0.47
CA LYS A 42 7.61 17.38 -1.04
C LYS A 42 7.18 16.49 -2.20
N PHE A 43 5.93 16.05 -2.22
CA PHE A 43 5.40 15.18 -3.27
C PHE A 43 3.89 15.31 -3.35
N THR A 44 3.30 14.90 -4.48
CA THR A 44 1.86 14.69 -4.60
C THR A 44 1.59 13.19 -4.52
N GLY A 45 0.75 12.78 -3.58
CA GLY A 45 0.52 11.36 -3.33
C GLY A 45 -0.64 11.12 -2.39
N THR A 46 -0.80 9.85 -2.01
CA THR A 46 -1.90 9.41 -1.16
C THR A 46 -1.42 8.37 -0.16
N VAL A 47 -2.00 8.36 1.04
CA VAL A 47 -1.68 7.37 2.07
C VAL A 47 -2.34 6.05 1.70
N ILE A 48 -1.52 5.04 1.41
CA ILE A 48 -2.01 3.69 1.07
C ILE A 48 -2.01 2.74 2.28
N ALA A 49 -1.23 3.06 3.32
CA ALA A 49 -1.30 2.38 4.60
C ALA A 49 -0.82 3.28 5.73
N LYS A 50 -1.38 3.09 6.93
CA LYS A 50 -0.96 3.77 8.15
C LYS A 50 -1.16 2.92 9.39
N GLY A 51 -0.33 3.11 10.40
CA GLY A 51 -0.44 2.44 11.68
C GLY A 51 0.04 3.35 12.81
N GLU A 52 -0.66 3.30 13.94
CA GLU A 52 -0.31 4.05 15.15
C GLU A 52 -0.17 3.05 16.30
N PHE A 53 0.94 3.17 17.04
CA PHE A 53 1.40 2.13 17.94
C PHE A 53 1.95 2.75 19.23
N PRO A 54 1.42 2.38 20.41
CA PRO A 54 1.97 2.86 21.68
C PRO A 54 3.29 2.15 22.01
N THR A 55 4.32 2.90 22.39
CA THR A 55 5.59 2.33 22.85
C THR A 55 5.56 2.05 24.35
N ARG A 56 6.47 1.17 24.81
CA ARG A 56 6.66 0.93 26.26
C ARG A 56 7.12 2.17 27.02
N GLN A 57 7.67 3.15 26.32
CA GLN A 57 8.20 4.40 26.86
C GLN A 57 7.12 5.50 26.95
N GLY A 58 5.87 5.20 26.56
CA GLY A 58 4.73 6.09 26.75
C GLY A 58 4.47 7.07 25.59
N PHE A 59 5.27 7.05 24.53
CA PHE A 59 5.01 7.82 23.31
C PHE A 59 4.42 6.96 22.20
N GLU A 60 3.76 7.58 21.23
CA GLU A 60 3.19 6.90 20.07
C GLU A 60 4.14 6.96 18.86
N ILE A 61 4.27 5.84 18.16
CA ILE A 61 4.92 5.77 16.86
C ILE A 61 3.82 5.66 15.81
N ARG A 62 3.85 6.57 14.85
CA ARG A 62 3.02 6.54 13.65
C ARG A 62 3.87 6.16 12.44
N MET A 63 3.41 5.19 11.68
CA MET A 63 4.03 4.76 10.42
C MET A 63 3.03 4.96 9.29
N GLU A 64 3.49 5.48 8.16
CA GLU A 64 2.66 5.67 6.97
C GLU A 64 3.43 5.29 5.71
N VAL A 65 2.72 4.75 4.73
CA VAL A 65 3.22 4.56 3.38
C VAL A 65 2.37 5.41 2.45
N HIS A 66 3.02 6.32 1.74
CA HIS A 66 2.39 7.10 0.68
C HIS A 66 2.76 6.52 -0.67
N GLN A 67 1.81 6.50 -1.60
CA GLN A 67 2.08 6.27 -3.02
C GLN A 67 2.01 7.59 -3.76
N THR A 68 3.04 7.91 -4.53
CA THR A 68 3.07 9.10 -5.38
C THR A 68 2.44 8.81 -6.73
N GLU A 69 2.07 9.87 -7.46
CA GLU A 69 1.59 9.76 -8.84
C GLU A 69 2.59 9.08 -9.77
N GLY A 70 3.89 9.31 -9.55
CA GLY A 70 4.99 8.69 -10.30
C GLY A 70 5.27 7.23 -9.93
N GLY A 71 4.44 6.62 -9.08
CA GLY A 71 4.61 5.22 -8.65
C GLY A 71 5.69 5.01 -7.58
N ALA A 72 6.26 6.07 -7.02
CA ALA A 72 7.21 5.97 -5.92
C ALA A 72 6.47 5.70 -4.60
N TYR A 73 7.17 5.13 -3.63
CA TYR A 73 6.68 5.05 -2.25
C TYR A 73 7.41 6.04 -1.35
N VAL A 74 6.69 6.58 -0.37
CA VAL A 74 7.29 7.38 0.71
C VAL A 74 6.92 6.73 2.02
N ALA A 75 7.90 6.11 2.67
CA ALA A 75 7.76 5.51 3.99
C ALA A 75 8.06 6.57 5.05
N VAL A 76 7.10 6.81 5.94
CA VAL A 76 7.15 7.89 6.94
C VAL A 76 7.03 7.28 8.32
N THR A 77 7.96 7.62 9.20
CA THR A 77 7.89 7.28 10.62
C THR A 77 7.87 8.58 11.42
N THR A 78 6.84 8.75 12.24
CA THR A 78 6.65 9.89 13.13
C THR A 78 6.62 9.42 14.56
N THR A 79 7.36 10.12 15.41
CA THR A 79 7.39 9.98 16.87
C THR A 79 7.26 11.38 17.47
N ASP A 80 7.04 11.48 18.78
CA ASP A 80 6.98 12.76 19.48
C ASP A 80 8.27 13.61 19.31
N ALA A 81 9.41 12.95 19.07
CA ALA A 81 10.71 13.61 18.98
C ALA A 81 11.18 13.89 17.53
N GLU A 82 10.69 13.13 16.56
CA GLU A 82 11.20 13.15 15.19
C GLU A 82 10.23 12.55 14.17
N THR A 83 10.15 13.19 13.01
CA THR A 83 9.59 12.63 11.77
C THR A 83 10.73 12.32 10.80
N ARG A 84 10.72 11.10 10.24
CA ARG A 84 11.63 10.63 9.20
C ARG A 84 10.81 10.17 7.99
N ALA A 85 11.29 10.47 6.80
CA ALA A 85 10.70 10.05 5.54
C ALA A 85 11.79 9.53 4.60
N VAL A 86 11.54 8.35 4.04
CA VAL A 86 12.39 7.71 3.04
C VAL A 86 11.61 7.65 1.74
N VAL A 87 12.20 8.18 0.66
CA VAL A 87 11.65 8.08 -0.68
C VAL A 87 12.23 6.84 -1.34
N ILE A 88 11.35 6.01 -1.89
CA ILE A 88 11.69 4.76 -2.55
C ILE A 88 11.28 4.91 -4.00
N GLU A 89 12.28 4.94 -4.88
CA GLU A 89 12.08 5.13 -6.30
C GLU A 89 11.25 3.98 -6.92
N PRO A 90 10.50 4.25 -7.99
CA PRO A 90 9.78 3.21 -8.72
C PRO A 90 10.74 2.13 -9.23
N ALA A 91 10.49 0.88 -8.86
CA ALA A 91 11.27 -0.28 -9.25
C ALA A 91 10.34 -1.51 -9.35
N ASP A 92 10.93 -2.70 -9.41
CA ASP A 92 10.15 -3.94 -9.30
C ASP A 92 9.32 -3.95 -8.00
N PRO A 93 8.04 -4.36 -8.04
CA PRO A 93 7.14 -4.24 -6.89
C PRO A 93 7.66 -4.90 -5.61
N LYS A 94 8.38 -6.03 -5.72
CA LYS A 94 8.95 -6.71 -4.55
C LYS A 94 10.10 -5.93 -3.93
N ASP A 95 10.96 -5.35 -4.76
CA ASP A 95 12.10 -4.57 -4.28
C ASP A 95 11.61 -3.32 -3.56
N MET A 96 10.59 -2.66 -4.11
CA MET A 96 9.91 -1.54 -3.45
C MET A 96 9.29 -1.95 -2.11
N GLN A 97 8.65 -3.12 -2.04
CA GLN A 97 8.07 -3.64 -0.79
C GLN A 97 9.15 -3.91 0.26
N CYS A 98 10.26 -4.52 -0.13
CA CYS A 98 11.41 -4.74 0.75
C CYS A 98 12.01 -3.41 1.23
N ALA A 99 12.21 -2.45 0.34
CA ALA A 99 12.73 -1.12 0.67
C ALA A 99 11.82 -0.37 1.66
N VAL A 100 10.49 -0.51 1.54
CA VAL A 100 9.54 0.02 2.53
C VAL A 100 9.76 -0.64 3.90
N MET A 101 9.93 -1.96 3.92
CA MET A 101 10.18 -2.70 5.18
C MET A 101 11.53 -2.35 5.81
N GLU A 102 12.57 -2.16 5.01
CA GLU A 102 13.88 -1.69 5.46
C GLU A 102 13.80 -0.27 6.02
N ALA A 103 13.02 0.63 5.40
CA ALA A 103 12.78 1.98 5.92
C ALA A 103 12.07 1.98 7.28
N PHE A 104 11.30 0.94 7.58
CA PHE A 104 10.69 0.70 8.88
C PHE A 104 11.51 -0.21 9.80
N ASP A 105 12.77 -0.51 9.45
CA ASP A 105 13.68 -1.37 10.21
C ASP A 105 13.06 -2.73 10.57
N TRP A 106 12.23 -3.27 9.66
CA TRP A 106 11.51 -4.53 9.85
C TRP A 106 10.69 -4.62 11.14
N HIS A 107 10.32 -3.46 11.72
CA HIS A 107 9.64 -3.41 13.00
C HIS A 107 8.40 -4.32 12.98
N ASP A 108 8.25 -5.21 13.96
CA ASP A 108 7.20 -6.25 13.92
C ASP A 108 5.80 -5.66 13.77
N ARG A 109 5.58 -4.47 14.33
CA ARG A 109 4.32 -3.74 14.17
C ARG A 109 4.13 -3.20 12.76
N ALA A 110 5.20 -2.80 12.06
CA ALA A 110 5.15 -2.40 10.67
C ALA A 110 4.66 -3.56 9.80
N LYS A 111 5.00 -4.83 10.10
CA LYS A 111 4.55 -6.02 9.34
C LYS A 111 3.02 -6.17 9.25
N THR A 112 2.26 -5.57 10.18
CA THR A 112 0.79 -5.56 10.11
C THR A 112 0.25 -4.71 8.96
N MET A 113 0.91 -3.60 8.61
CA MET A 113 0.48 -2.73 7.51
C MET A 113 0.56 -3.42 6.13
N PRO A 114 1.71 -4.00 5.71
CA PRO A 114 1.82 -4.82 4.52
C PRO A 114 0.78 -5.93 4.46
N ARG A 115 0.56 -6.65 5.56
CA ARG A 115 -0.34 -7.80 5.58
C ARG A 115 -1.81 -7.39 5.51
N ASP A 116 -2.23 -6.43 6.34
CA ASP A 116 -3.64 -6.18 6.61
C ASP A 116 -4.22 -5.05 5.75
N GLN A 117 -3.42 -4.05 5.39
CA GLN A 117 -3.88 -2.92 4.58
C GLN A 117 -3.42 -3.07 3.12
N LEU A 118 -2.15 -3.39 2.91
CA LEU A 118 -1.57 -3.45 1.55
C LEU A 118 -1.72 -4.83 0.89
N LYS A 119 -2.05 -5.86 1.68
CA LYS A 119 -2.18 -7.26 1.27
C LYS A 119 -0.94 -7.82 0.55
N TRP A 120 0.23 -7.30 0.88
CA TRP A 120 1.52 -7.79 0.39
C TRP A 120 1.82 -9.17 0.98
N LYS A 121 2.37 -10.06 0.14
CA LYS A 121 2.74 -11.41 0.53
C LYS A 121 4.23 -11.60 0.37
N PHE A 122 4.96 -11.55 1.48
CA PHE A 122 6.35 -11.99 1.53
C PHE A 122 6.36 -13.52 1.63
N VAL A 123 6.65 -14.19 0.52
CA VAL A 123 6.59 -15.67 0.42
C VAL A 123 7.83 -16.34 1.02
N ARG A 124 8.91 -15.59 1.22
CA ARG A 124 10.12 -16.02 1.94
C ARG A 124 10.64 -14.85 2.78
N THR A 125 10.71 -15.04 4.09
CA THR A 125 11.61 -14.28 4.96
C THR A 125 12.89 -15.11 5.01
N VAL A 126 14.02 -14.53 4.57
CA VAL A 126 15.33 -15.14 4.80
C VAL A 126 15.86 -14.37 6.00
N ASP A 127 15.66 -14.94 7.19
CA ASP A 127 16.26 -14.45 8.44
C ASP A 127 17.75 -14.83 8.49
#